data_AF-A0A2S3UY88-F1
#
_entry.id   AF-A0A2S3UY88-F1
#
_cell.length_a   1.000
_cell.length_b   1.000
_cell.length_c   1.000
_cell.angle_alpha   90.00
_cell.angle_beta   90.00
_cell.angle_gamma   90.00
#
_symmetry.space_group_name_H-M   'P 1'
#
loop_
_entity.id
_entity.type
_entity.pdbx_description
1 polymer ?
#
loop_
_entity_poly.entity_id
_entity_poly.type
_entity_poly.pdbx_seq_one_letter_code
_entity_poly.pdbx_strand_id
1 'polypeptide(L)'
;MYESFVNVLREKGAGVRAYRECATVAREQIGHDDDNAAALFLISVTAQKFVDSYDDQPLTVEAAGKELERFSEIVGLLDQAYAEGSAAERIAALNAVAAKLADEPVNS
;
A
#
# COMPACT_ATOMS: atom_id res chain seq x y z
N MET A 1 -4.63 -9.59 7.93
CA MET A 1 -3.23 -9.95 7.55
C MET A 1 -2.40 -8.72 7.18
N TYR A 2 -2.69 -8.06 6.07
CA TYR A 2 -2.01 -6.86 5.58
C TYR A 2 -2.39 -5.58 6.35
N GLU A 3 -3.50 -5.58 7.10
CA GLU A 3 -3.87 -4.43 7.96
C GLU A 3 -2.77 -4.01 8.95
N SER A 4 -1.83 -4.90 9.29
CA SER A 4 -0.65 -4.57 10.08
C SER A 4 0.16 -3.42 9.47
N PHE A 5 0.24 -3.32 8.15
CA PHE A 5 0.90 -2.21 7.45
C PHE A 5 0.19 -0.87 7.71
N VAL A 6 -1.15 -0.86 7.75
CA VAL A 6 -1.95 0.34 8.06
C VAL A 6 -1.76 0.76 9.51
N ASN A 7 -1.72 -0.20 10.44
CA ASN A 7 -1.50 0.07 11.86
C ASN A 7 -0.13 0.70 12.12
N VAL A 8 0.93 0.18 11.48
CA VAL A 8 2.28 0.76 11.56
C VAL A 8 2.30 2.21 11.07
N LEU A 9 1.56 2.52 10.00
CA LEU A 9 1.46 3.90 9.51
C LEU A 9 0.73 4.81 10.50
N ARG A 10 -0.39 4.35 11.06
CA ARG A 10 -1.17 5.11 12.06
C ARG A 10 -0.34 5.42 13.30
N GLU A 11 0.38 4.44 13.83
CA GLU A 11 1.26 4.60 15.01
C GLU A 11 2.40 5.60 14.77
N LYS A 12 2.88 5.69 13.52
CA LYS A 12 3.98 6.60 13.13
C LYS A 12 3.50 7.94 12.56
N GLY A 13 2.22 8.24 12.69
CA GLY A 13 1.62 9.51 12.27
C GLY A 13 1.47 9.67 10.75
N ALA A 14 1.54 8.58 9.98
CA ALA A 14 1.36 8.54 8.53
C ALA A 14 2.21 9.54 7.73
N GLY A 15 3.41 9.86 8.22
CA GLY A 15 4.37 10.71 7.52
C GLY A 15 5.18 9.95 6.46
N VAL A 16 5.88 10.69 5.59
CA VAL A 16 6.74 10.15 4.50
C VAL A 16 7.69 9.05 4.98
N ARG A 17 8.32 9.24 6.14
CA ARG A 17 9.24 8.24 6.72
C ARG A 17 8.53 6.92 7.08
N ALA A 18 7.30 6.97 7.55
CA ALA A 18 6.51 5.79 7.88
C ALA A 18 6.17 4.98 6.63
N TYR A 19 5.78 5.67 5.55
CA TYR A 19 5.52 5.04 4.25
C TYR A 19 6.79 4.42 3.64
N ARG A 20 7.93 5.10 3.75
CA ARG A 20 9.22 4.54 3.31
C ARG A 20 9.54 3.23 4.02
N GLU A 21 9.35 3.20 5.34
CA GLU A 21 9.58 1.98 6.13
C GLU A 21 8.57 0.89 5.78
N CYS A 22 7.29 1.23 5.60
CA CYS A 22 6.26 0.30 5.15
C CYS A 22 6.63 -0.34 3.80
N ALA A 23 7.11 0.45 2.83
CA ALA A 23 7.55 -0.06 1.53
C ALA A 23 8.74 -1.03 1.67
N THR A 24 9.71 -0.71 2.54
CA THR A 24 10.85 -1.58 2.83
C THR A 24 10.41 -2.90 3.44
N VAL A 25 9.61 -2.88 4.51
CA VAL A 25 9.14 -4.08 5.20
C VAL A 25 8.33 -4.98 4.26
N ALA A 26 7.44 -4.40 3.45
CA ALA A 26 6.68 -5.16 2.47
C ALA A 26 7.61 -5.87 1.46
N ARG A 27 8.66 -5.19 0.98
CA ARG A 27 9.64 -5.76 0.03
C ARG A 27 10.48 -6.87 0.65
N GLU A 28 10.92 -6.71 1.90
CA GLU A 28 11.65 -7.75 2.62
C GLU A 28 10.82 -9.02 2.73
N GLN A 29 9.51 -8.88 2.94
CA GLN A 29 8.60 -10.01 3.10
C GLN A 29 8.31 -10.77 1.80
N ILE A 30 8.47 -10.15 0.62
CA ILE A 30 8.27 -10.80 -0.69
C ILE A 30 9.14 -12.04 -0.84
N GLY A 31 10.40 -11.99 -0.37
CA GLY A 31 11.33 -13.11 -0.51
C GLY A 31 11.04 -14.31 0.39
N HIS A 32 10.03 -14.21 1.25
CA HIS A 32 9.71 -15.22 2.27
C HIS A 32 8.33 -15.86 2.09
N ASP A 33 7.49 -15.36 1.17
CA ASP A 33 6.11 -15.80 0.99
C ASP A 33 5.66 -15.69 -0.48
N ASP A 34 5.82 -16.78 -1.22
CA ASP A 34 5.55 -16.84 -2.67
C ASP A 34 4.09 -16.55 -3.03
N ASP A 35 3.14 -16.98 -2.18
CA ASP A 35 1.70 -16.82 -2.44
C ASP A 35 1.22 -15.37 -2.23
N ASN A 36 1.94 -14.62 -1.39
CA ASN A 36 1.62 -13.24 -1.05
C ASN A 36 2.51 -12.20 -1.77
N ALA A 37 3.54 -12.65 -2.50
CA ALA A 37 4.53 -11.81 -3.16
C ALA A 37 3.90 -10.68 -4.01
N ALA A 38 2.87 -11.00 -4.80
CA ALA A 38 2.20 -10.01 -5.66
C ALA A 38 1.47 -8.93 -4.85
N ALA A 39 0.72 -9.32 -3.81
CA ALA A 39 0.02 -8.37 -2.94
C ALA A 39 1.02 -7.48 -2.18
N LEU A 40 2.08 -8.08 -1.62
CA LEU A 40 3.15 -7.36 -0.93
C LEU A 40 3.86 -6.38 -1.85
N PHE A 41 4.11 -6.76 -3.10
CA PHE A 41 4.67 -5.87 -4.11
C PHE A 41 3.76 -4.66 -4.36
N LEU A 42 2.45 -4.86 -4.57
CA LEU A 42 1.50 -3.76 -4.79
C LEU A 42 1.39 -2.82 -3.58
N ILE A 43 1.40 -3.36 -2.36
CA ILE A 43 1.46 -2.55 -1.13
C ILE A 43 2.73 -1.71 -1.11
N SER A 44 3.88 -2.30 -1.44
CA SER A 44 5.16 -1.58 -1.46
C SER A 44 5.19 -0.45 -2.50
N VAL A 45 4.60 -0.68 -3.68
CA VAL A 45 4.52 0.32 -4.74
C VAL A 45 3.61 1.47 -4.32
N THR A 46 2.45 1.17 -3.73
CA THR A 46 1.53 2.19 -3.19
C THR A 46 2.25 3.09 -2.19
N ALA A 47 2.95 2.49 -1.21
CA ALA A 47 3.67 3.25 -0.20
C ALA A 47 4.83 4.07 -0.80
N GLN A 48 5.57 3.51 -1.76
CA GLN A 48 6.68 4.20 -2.42
C GLN A 48 6.20 5.42 -3.21
N LYS A 49 5.08 5.31 -3.93
CA LYS A 49 4.51 6.43 -4.69
C LYS A 49 4.23 7.66 -3.82
N PHE A 50 3.73 7.44 -2.59
CA PHE A 50 3.57 8.53 -1.64
C PHE A 50 4.90 9.15 -1.24
N VAL A 51 5.90 8.32 -0.94
CA VAL A 51 7.26 8.82 -0.63
C VAL A 51 7.78 9.69 -1.76
N ASP A 52 7.68 9.22 -3.00
CA ASP A 52 8.18 9.92 -4.17
C ASP A 52 7.42 11.23 -4.42
N SER A 53 6.12 11.27 -4.14
CA SER A 53 5.28 12.47 -4.32
C SER A 53 5.58 13.58 -3.30
N TYR A 54 6.13 13.23 -2.14
CA TYR A 54 6.34 14.15 -1.02
C TYR A 54 7.80 14.19 -0.52
N ASP A 55 8.76 13.64 -1.26
CA ASP A 55 10.20 13.67 -0.88
C ASP A 55 10.72 15.11 -0.85
N ASP A 56 10.25 15.95 -1.79
CA ASP A 56 10.66 17.35 -1.95
C ASP A 56 9.54 18.38 -1.67
N GLN A 57 8.36 17.94 -1.21
CA GLN A 57 7.20 18.81 -1.00
C GLN A 57 6.69 18.77 0.45
N PRO A 58 6.18 19.90 0.98
CA PRO A 58 5.54 19.92 2.29
C PRO A 58 4.31 19.00 2.33
N LEU A 59 4.34 18.00 3.20
CA LEU A 59 3.18 17.16 3.47
C LEU A 59 2.24 17.88 4.44
N THR A 60 1.04 18.26 3.98
CA THR A 60 0.01 18.81 4.84
C THR A 60 -0.72 17.70 5.60
N VAL A 61 -1.33 18.03 6.74
CA VAL A 61 -2.13 17.08 7.53
C VAL A 61 -3.31 16.53 6.72
N GLU A 62 -3.95 17.36 5.89
CA GLU A 62 -5.04 16.94 5.03
C GLU A 62 -4.57 15.95 3.95
N ALA A 63 -3.42 16.22 3.33
CA ALA A 63 -2.82 15.32 2.34
C ALA A 63 -2.42 13.98 2.97
N ALA A 64 -1.83 14.00 4.18
CA ALA A 64 -1.49 12.79 4.91
C ALA A 64 -2.73 11.95 5.27
N GLY A 65 -3.82 12.60 5.68
CA GLY A 65 -5.09 11.94 5.98
C GLY A 65 -5.72 11.28 4.75
N LYS A 66 -5.80 12.01 3.64
CA LYS A 66 -6.32 11.48 2.36
C LYS A 66 -5.49 10.30 1.86
N GLU A 67 -4.16 10.40 1.95
CA GLU A 67 -3.32 9.27 1.55
C GLU A 67 -3.52 8.07 2.48
N LEU A 68 -3.61 8.27 3.79
CA LEU A 68 -3.84 7.17 4.73
C LEU A 68 -5.17 6.46 4.47
N GLU A 69 -6.23 7.19 4.15
CA GLU A 69 -7.50 6.59 3.73
C GLU A 69 -7.33 5.76 2.47
N ARG A 70 -6.73 6.32 1.41
CA ARG A 70 -6.49 5.63 0.15
C ARG A 70 -5.62 4.38 0.33
N PHE A 71 -4.55 4.47 1.11
CA PHE A 71 -3.69 3.35 1.43
C PHE A 71 -4.45 2.27 2.22
N SER A 72 -5.28 2.68 3.19
CA SER A 72 -6.12 1.77 3.97
C SER A 72 -7.12 1.03 3.08
N GLU A 73 -7.74 1.71 2.10
CA GLU A 73 -8.65 1.07 1.14
C GLU A 73 -7.95 0.00 0.30
N ILE A 74 -6.77 0.30 -0.23
CA ILE A 74 -5.97 -0.64 -1.03
C ILE A 74 -5.58 -1.86 -0.19
N VAL A 75 -5.06 -1.63 1.01
CA VAL A 75 -4.67 -2.72 1.91
C VAL A 75 -5.89 -3.55 2.33
N GLY A 76 -7.02 -2.92 2.64
CA GLY A 76 -8.25 -3.62 3.03
C GLY A 76 -8.81 -4.51 1.92
N LEU A 77 -8.75 -4.05 0.66
CA LEU A 77 -9.16 -4.84 -0.51
C LEU A 77 -8.36 -6.13 -0.64
N LEU A 78 -7.04 -6.04 -0.48
CA LEU A 78 -6.15 -7.20 -0.51
C LEU A 78 -6.37 -8.08 0.72
N ASP A 79 -6.55 -7.48 1.90
CA ASP A 79 -6.71 -8.24 3.15
C ASP A 79 -7.96 -9.11 3.11
N GLN A 80 -9.09 -8.54 2.69
CA GLN A 80 -10.35 -9.25 2.57
C GLN A 80 -10.26 -10.41 1.57
N ALA A 81 -9.65 -10.17 0.40
CA ALA A 81 -9.51 -11.18 -0.63
C ALA A 81 -8.59 -12.34 -0.20
N TYR A 82 -7.57 -12.07 0.60
CA TYR A 82 -6.62 -13.09 1.05
C TYR A 82 -7.08 -13.83 2.33
N ALA A 83 -7.87 -13.18 3.19
CA ALA A 83 -8.38 -13.80 4.41
C ALA A 83 -9.38 -14.92 4.13
N GLU A 84 -10.34 -14.68 3.24
CA GLU A 84 -11.48 -15.59 3.02
C GLU A 84 -11.79 -15.87 1.55
N GLY A 85 -11.12 -15.16 0.63
CA GLY A 85 -11.40 -15.25 -0.81
C GLY A 85 -10.76 -16.46 -1.49
N SER A 86 -11.45 -16.94 -2.51
CA SER A 86 -10.97 -17.89 -3.50
C SER A 86 -9.79 -17.34 -4.30
N ALA A 87 -9.06 -18.23 -4.99
CA ALA A 87 -7.96 -17.81 -5.88
C ALA A 87 -8.42 -16.80 -6.96
N ALA A 88 -9.65 -16.93 -7.46
CA ALA A 88 -10.22 -15.99 -8.42
C ALA A 88 -10.45 -14.60 -7.79
N GLU A 89 -10.93 -14.55 -6.55
CA GLU A 89 -11.14 -13.28 -5.82
C GLU A 89 -9.82 -12.60 -5.46
N ARG A 90 -8.78 -13.37 -5.12
CA ARG A 90 -7.41 -12.85 -4.91
C ARG A 90 -6.87 -12.21 -6.19
N ILE A 91 -6.98 -12.90 -7.33
CA ILE A 91 -6.56 -12.35 -8.63
C ILE A 91 -7.37 -11.10 -8.99
N ALA A 92 -8.69 -11.11 -8.75
CA ALA A 92 -9.54 -9.95 -8.99
C ALA A 92 -9.11 -8.74 -8.14
N ALA A 93 -8.78 -8.95 -6.86
CA ALA A 93 -8.29 -7.89 -5.97
C ALA A 93 -6.93 -7.36 -6.43
N LEU A 94 -5.99 -8.22 -6.79
CA LEU A 94 -4.69 -7.83 -7.35
C LEU A 94 -4.87 -6.95 -8.60
N ASN A 95 -5.72 -7.37 -9.54
CA ASN A 95 -6.00 -6.63 -10.76
C ASN A 95 -6.66 -5.28 -10.47
N ALA A 96 -7.61 -5.22 -9.53
CA ALA A 96 -8.28 -3.99 -9.14
C ALA A 96 -7.30 -2.98 -8.54
N VAL A 97 -6.40 -3.42 -7.67
CA VAL A 97 -5.35 -2.57 -7.09
C VAL A 97 -4.35 -2.12 -8.15
N ALA A 98 -3.88 -3.02 -9.01
CA ALA A 98 -2.97 -2.68 -10.10
C ALA A 98 -3.57 -1.62 -11.04
N ALA A 99 -4.85 -1.76 -11.42
CA ALA A 99 -5.56 -0.79 -12.24
C ALA A 99 -5.67 0.58 -11.56
N LYS A 100 -6.04 0.62 -10.28
CA LYS A 100 -6.07 1.87 -9.48
C LYS A 100 -4.73 2.58 -9.48
N LEU A 101 -3.63 1.82 -9.31
CA LEU A 101 -2.28 2.38 -9.34
C LEU A 101 -1.87 2.85 -10.73
N ALA A 102 -2.36 2.23 -11.81
CA ALA A 102 -2.03 2.62 -13.18
C ALA A 102 -2.77 3.90 -13.62
N ASP A 103 -4.01 4.12 -13.17
CA ASP A 103 -4.83 5.27 -13.53
C ASP A 103 -4.43 6.58 -12.82
N GLU A 104 -3.50 6.52 -11.88
CA GLU A 104 -3.03 7.71 -11.17
C GLU A 104 -2.10 8.56 -12.03
N PRO A 105 -2.37 9.87 -12.17
CA PRO A 105 -1.49 10.76 -12.89
C PRO A 105 -0.13 10.79 -12.19
N VAL A 106 0.93 10.48 -12.94
CA VAL A 106 2.30 10.76 -12.54
C VAL A 106 2.42 12.28 -12.53
N ASN A 107 2.38 12.89 -11.35
CA ASN A 107 2.71 14.31 -11.21
C ASN A 107 4.15 14.49 -11.71
N SER A 108 4.26 14.98 -12.94
CA SER A 108 5.50 15.22 -13.69
C SER A 108 5.94 16.66 -13.49
#